data_AF-A0A960MCF6-F1
#
_entry.id   AF-A0A960MCF6-F1
#
_cell.length_a   1.000
_cell.length_b   1.000
_cell.length_c   1.000
_cell.angle_alpha   90.00
_cell.angle_beta   90.00
_cell.angle_gamma   90.00
#
_symmetry.space_group_name_H-M   'P 1'
#
loop_
_entity.id
_entity.type
_entity.pdbx_description
1 polymer ?
#
loop_
_entity_poly.entity_id
_entity_poly.type
_entity_poly.pdbx_seq_one_letter_code
_entity_poly.pdbx_strand_id
1 'polypeptide(L)'
;MSHKRKHSILYWMVFWPVLAVGVTVTVCNLWVVGSTQDRVYRSVDSIESRPVGLVLGTSRKLTKEQANPHFDNRLAAAAALYHAGKVKHLLVSGHREAS
;
A
#
# COMPACT_ATOMS: atom_id res chain seq x y z
N MET A 1 26.10 -10.52 -46.63
CA MET A 1 26.48 -10.49 -45.20
C MET A 1 25.84 -9.28 -44.45
N SER A 2 24.50 -9.10 -44.51
CA SER A 2 23.81 -7.87 -44.04
C SER A 2 22.65 -8.08 -43.04
N HIS A 3 22.09 -9.31 -42.95
CA HIS A 3 20.87 -9.53 -42.14
C HIS A 3 21.10 -9.54 -40.61
N LYS A 4 22.28 -10.00 -40.12
CA LYS A 4 22.55 -10.14 -38.68
C LYS A 4 22.62 -8.80 -37.92
N ARG A 5 23.05 -7.71 -38.57
CA ARG A 5 23.18 -6.38 -37.92
C ARG A 5 21.83 -5.71 -37.63
N LYS A 6 20.83 -5.91 -38.49
CA LYS A 6 19.50 -5.28 -38.33
C LYS A 6 18.71 -5.84 -37.15
N HIS A 7 18.79 -7.15 -36.91
CA HIS A 7 18.15 -7.80 -35.75
C HIS A 7 18.75 -7.34 -34.42
N SER A 8 20.07 -7.09 -34.38
CA SER A 8 20.72 -6.51 -33.20
C SER A 8 20.19 -5.09 -32.93
N ILE A 9 20.09 -4.23 -33.94
CA ILE A 9 19.62 -2.85 -33.75
C ILE A 9 18.15 -2.82 -33.30
N LEU A 10 17.30 -3.66 -33.91
CA LEU A 10 15.90 -3.77 -33.52
C LEU A 10 15.72 -4.30 -32.08
N TYR A 11 16.56 -5.25 -31.65
CA TYR A 11 16.56 -5.76 -30.28
C TYR A 11 16.89 -4.65 -29.26
N TRP A 12 17.96 -3.88 -29.50
CA TRP A 12 18.36 -2.79 -28.61
C TRP A 12 17.34 -1.65 -28.57
N MET A 13 16.63 -1.40 -29.68
CA MET A 13 15.57 -0.40 -29.76
C MET A 13 14.36 -0.72 -28.87
N VAL A 14 14.11 -2.00 -28.58
CA VAL A 14 13.02 -2.45 -27.70
C VAL A 14 13.51 -2.71 -26.27
N PHE A 15 14.72 -3.24 -26.11
CA PHE A 15 15.29 -3.57 -24.81
C PHE A 15 15.48 -2.32 -23.93
N TRP A 16 16.03 -1.23 -24.49
CA TRP A 16 16.32 -0.03 -23.71
C TRP A 16 15.07 0.69 -23.18
N PRO A 17 13.99 0.88 -23.96
CA PRO A 17 12.73 1.41 -23.42
C PRO A 17 12.13 0.52 -22.33
N VAL A 18 12.12 -0.80 -22.51
CA VAL A 18 11.57 -1.73 -21.50
C VAL A 18 12.39 -1.65 -20.21
N LEU A 19 13.71 -1.60 -20.32
CA LEU A 19 14.60 -1.41 -19.17
C LEU A 19 14.33 -0.05 -18.50
N ALA A 20 14.20 1.03 -19.27
CA ALA A 20 13.93 2.36 -18.73
C ALA A 20 12.59 2.43 -17.99
N VAL A 21 11.54 1.78 -18.50
CA VAL A 21 10.25 1.65 -17.80
C VAL A 21 10.41 0.87 -16.50
N GLY A 22 11.11 -0.28 -16.52
CA GLY A 22 11.34 -1.08 -15.32
C GLY A 22 12.14 -0.32 -14.25
N VAL A 23 13.17 0.43 -14.66
CA VAL A 23 13.96 1.28 -13.76
C VAL A 23 13.08 2.39 -13.17
N THR A 24 12.28 3.05 -14.01
CA THR A 24 11.39 4.14 -13.56
C THR A 24 10.40 3.66 -12.51
N VAL A 25 9.71 2.55 -12.76
CA VAL A 25 8.77 1.96 -11.80
C VAL A 25 9.46 1.61 -10.48
N THR A 26 10.67 1.06 -10.54
CA THR A 26 11.45 0.69 -9.35
C THR A 26 11.83 1.93 -8.54
N VAL A 27 12.35 2.97 -9.19
CA VAL A 27 12.74 4.23 -8.55
C VAL A 27 11.52 4.91 -7.91
N CYS A 28 10.38 4.94 -8.61
CA CYS A 28 9.13 5.46 -8.05
C CYS A 28 8.71 4.70 -6.79
N ASN A 29 8.75 3.36 -6.80
CA ASN A 29 8.39 2.55 -5.65
C ASN A 29 9.34 2.80 -4.46
N LEU A 30 10.65 2.83 -4.69
CA LEU A 30 11.64 3.11 -3.65
C LEU A 30 11.45 4.50 -3.05
N TRP A 31 11.14 5.50 -3.88
CA TRP A 31 10.88 6.85 -3.41
C TRP A 31 9.61 6.94 -2.56
N VAL A 32 8.52 6.28 -2.96
CA VAL A 32 7.28 6.24 -2.17
C VAL A 32 7.50 5.54 -0.84
N VAL A 33 8.16 4.37 -0.84
CA VAL A 33 8.45 3.63 0.40
C VAL A 33 9.36 4.45 1.32
N GLY A 34 10.46 5.00 0.79
CA GLY A 34 11.38 5.81 1.59
C GLY A 34 10.74 7.08 2.17
N SER A 35 9.89 7.77 1.39
CA SER A 35 9.24 9.02 1.85
C SER A 35 8.07 8.83 2.83
N THR A 36 7.57 7.60 2.96
CA THR A 36 6.45 7.23 3.84
C THR A 36 6.87 6.45 5.07
N GLN A 37 8.08 5.88 5.09
CA GLN A 37 8.58 5.03 6.17
C GLN A 37 8.47 5.69 7.56
N ASP A 38 8.84 6.97 7.67
CA ASP A 38 8.79 7.73 8.94
C ASP A 38 7.36 8.00 9.45
N ARG A 39 6.35 7.75 8.61
CA ARG A 39 4.93 7.96 8.94
C ARG A 39 4.20 6.64 9.22
N VAL A 40 4.90 5.51 9.12
CA VAL A 40 4.34 4.17 9.35
C VAL A 40 4.85 3.63 10.68
N TYR A 41 3.96 3.60 11.67
CA TYR A 41 4.28 3.13 13.01
C TYR A 41 3.94 1.66 13.18
N ARG A 42 4.82 0.91 13.86
CA ARG A 42 4.60 -0.53 14.17
C ARG A 42 4.19 -0.78 15.62
N SER A 43 4.35 0.21 16.49
CA SER A 43 3.97 0.14 17.90
C SER A 43 2.99 1.25 18.26
N VAL A 44 2.07 0.96 19.17
CA VAL A 44 1.11 1.95 19.68
C VAL A 44 1.82 3.05 20.47
N ASP A 45 2.85 2.69 21.24
CA ASP A 45 3.55 3.63 22.13
C ASP A 45 4.29 4.73 21.38
N SER A 46 4.83 4.41 20.20
CA SER A 46 5.53 5.36 19.33
C SER A 46 4.62 6.39 18.66
N ILE A 47 3.31 6.22 18.73
CA ILE A 47 2.34 7.13 18.09
C ILE A 47 2.02 8.28 19.05
N GLU A 48 2.09 9.50 18.55
CA GLU A 48 1.65 10.70 19.27
C GLU A 48 0.12 10.73 19.39
N SER A 49 -0.41 11.18 20.53
CA SER A 49 -1.86 11.28 20.72
C SER A 49 -2.49 12.32 19.79
N ARG A 50 -3.58 11.95 19.13
CA ARG A 50 -4.35 12.80 18.21
C ARG A 50 -5.83 12.79 18.60
N PRO A 51 -6.59 13.88 18.36
CA PRO A 51 -8.00 13.93 18.74
C PRO A 51 -8.86 12.96 17.92
N VAL A 52 -8.53 12.74 16.64
CA VAL A 52 -9.30 11.91 15.72
C VAL A 52 -8.37 10.97 14.96
N GLY A 53 -8.71 9.68 14.90
CA GLY A 53 -8.10 8.69 14.03
C GLY A 53 -9.02 8.32 12.87
N LEU A 54 -8.50 8.29 11.64
CA LEU A 54 -9.25 7.85 10.45
C LEU A 54 -9.06 6.34 10.24
N VAL A 55 -10.17 5.60 10.18
CA VAL A 55 -10.18 4.17 9.87
C VAL A 55 -10.85 3.98 8.51
N LEU A 56 -10.06 3.58 7.52
CA LEU A 56 -10.57 3.31 6.19
C LEU A 56 -11.26 1.95 6.14
N GLY A 57 -12.52 1.94 5.73
CA GLY A 57 -13.30 0.74 5.51
C GLY A 57 -12.70 -0.18 4.45
N THR A 58 -13.01 -1.46 4.59
CA THR A 58 -12.77 -2.51 3.60
C THR A 58 -13.84 -3.58 3.77
N SER A 59 -14.01 -4.46 2.78
CA SER A 59 -14.97 -5.56 2.90
C SER A 59 -14.57 -6.48 4.07
N ARG A 60 -15.55 -6.94 4.84
CA ARG A 60 -15.31 -7.89 5.94
C ARG A 60 -14.90 -9.26 5.42
N LYS A 61 -15.35 -9.58 4.21
CA LYS A 61 -15.12 -10.84 3.52
C LYS A 61 -14.28 -10.63 2.27
N LEU A 62 -13.27 -11.48 2.07
CA LEU A 62 -12.48 -11.56 0.84
C LEU A 62 -13.21 -12.41 -0.21
N THR A 63 -13.86 -13.48 0.25
CA THR A 63 -14.76 -14.36 -0.52
C THR A 63 -15.92 -14.79 0.40
N LYS A 64 -16.93 -15.51 -0.11
CA LYS A 64 -18.09 -15.92 0.72
C LYS A 64 -17.71 -16.62 2.03
N GLU A 65 -16.60 -17.36 2.03
CA GLU A 65 -16.12 -18.15 3.17
C GLU A 65 -14.92 -17.55 3.90
N GLN A 66 -14.14 -16.65 3.29
CA GLN A 66 -12.90 -16.15 3.90
C GLN A 66 -13.03 -14.72 4.44
N ALA A 67 -12.69 -14.55 5.72
CA ALA A 67 -12.54 -13.24 6.35
C ALA A 67 -11.37 -12.47 5.72
N ASN A 68 -11.54 -11.16 5.59
CA ASN A 68 -10.48 -10.28 5.08
C ASN A 68 -9.53 -9.91 6.23
N PRO A 69 -8.26 -10.37 6.24
CA PRO A 69 -7.33 -10.02 7.31
C PRO A 69 -7.06 -8.51 7.38
N HIS A 70 -7.24 -7.76 6.28
CA HIS A 70 -7.13 -6.30 6.33
C HIS A 70 -8.26 -5.65 7.13
N PHE A 71 -9.45 -6.26 7.17
CA PHE A 71 -10.54 -5.76 8.00
C PHE A 71 -10.22 -5.93 9.48
N ASP A 72 -9.88 -7.16 9.88
CA ASP A 72 -9.62 -7.49 11.29
C ASP A 72 -8.39 -6.75 11.82
N ASN A 73 -7.31 -6.70 11.06
CA ASN A 73 -6.08 -5.98 11.45
C ASN A 73 -6.33 -4.47 11.59
N ARG A 74 -7.14 -3.86 10.72
CA ARG A 74 -7.48 -2.43 10.83
C ARG A 74 -8.33 -2.16 12.06
N LEU A 75 -9.32 -3.01 12.34
CA LEU A 75 -10.17 -2.87 13.50
C LEU A 75 -9.38 -3.08 14.81
N ALA A 76 -8.51 -4.08 14.86
CA ALA A 76 -7.63 -4.34 15.99
C ALA A 76 -6.69 -3.16 16.26
N ALA A 77 -6.07 -2.59 15.21
CA ALA A 77 -5.22 -1.40 15.34
C ALA A 77 -6.00 -0.18 15.85
N ALA A 78 -7.19 0.06 15.30
CA ALA A 78 -8.06 1.16 15.73
C ALA A 78 -8.48 1.02 17.20
N ALA A 79 -8.87 -0.19 17.62
CA ALA A 79 -9.22 -0.49 19.01
C ALA A 79 -8.02 -0.30 19.94
N ALA A 80 -6.83 -0.76 19.56
CA ALA A 80 -5.62 -0.59 20.35
C ALA A 80 -5.27 0.89 20.55
N LEU A 81 -5.36 1.72 19.49
CA LEU A 81 -5.12 3.16 19.58
C LEU A 81 -6.15 3.88 20.45
N TYR A 82 -7.41 3.49 20.36
CA TYR A 82 -8.49 4.07 21.16
C TYR A 82 -8.32 3.72 22.65
N HIS A 83 -8.11 2.44 22.97
CA HIS A 83 -7.92 1.99 24.35
C HIS A 83 -6.63 2.52 24.99
N ALA A 84 -5.57 2.72 24.20
CA ALA A 84 -4.33 3.35 24.67
C ALA A 84 -4.45 4.88 24.83
N GLY A 85 -5.61 5.49 24.56
CA GLY A 85 -5.81 6.94 24.63
C GLY A 85 -5.02 7.73 23.58
N LYS A 86 -4.49 7.05 22.55
CA LYS A 86 -3.77 7.66 21.43
C LYS A 86 -4.74 8.37 20.48
N VAL A 87 -5.99 7.93 20.41
CA VAL A 87 -7.07 8.62 19.68
C VAL A 87 -8.32 8.74 20.54
N LYS A 88 -8.97 9.91 20.54
CA LYS A 88 -10.20 10.16 21.31
C LYS A 88 -11.46 9.80 20.53
N HIS A 89 -11.44 9.99 19.22
CA HIS A 89 -12.55 9.66 18.33
C HIS A 89 -12.04 8.91 17.10
N LEU A 90 -12.85 7.99 16.59
CA LEU A 90 -12.57 7.28 15.35
C LEU A 90 -13.56 7.75 14.28
N LEU A 91 -13.03 8.25 13.16
CA LEU A 91 -13.79 8.51 11.95
C LEU A 91 -13.68 7.28 11.06
N VAL A 92 -14.79 6.58 10.81
CA VAL A 92 -14.79 5.32 10.08
C VAL A 92 -15.47 5.49 8.74
N SER A 93 -14.79 5.17 7.63
CA SER A 93 -15.45 5.07 6.33
C SER A 93 -16.08 3.68 6.18
N GLY A 94 -17.37 3.64 5.84
CA GLY A 94 -18.05 2.37 5.58
C GLY A 94 -17.58 1.75 4.26
N HIS A 95 -17.63 0.43 4.17
CA HIS A 95 -17.63 -0.29 2.90
C HIS A 95 -19.05 -0.79 2.63
N ARG A 96 -19.49 -0.71 1.38
CA ARG A 96 -20.84 -1.14 1.00
C ARG A 96 -20.79 -2.62 0.62
N GLU A 97 -21.28 -3.49 1.49
CA GLU A 97 -21.50 -4.89 1.15
C GLU A 97 -22.86 -4.99 0.44
N ALA A 98 -22.89 -5.47 -0.80
CA ALA A 98 -24.14 -5.79 -1.48
C ALA A 98 -24.71 -7.05 -0.82
N SER A 99 -25.77 -6.86 -0.04
CA SER A 99 -26.58 -7.92 0.57
C SER A 99 -27.33 -8.71 -0.48
#